data_AF-A0A6J1R896-F1
#
_entry.id   AF-A0A6J1R896-F1
#
_cell.length_a   1.000
_cell.length_b   1.000
_cell.length_c   1.000
_cell.angle_alpha   90.00
_cell.angle_beta   90.00
_cell.angle_gamma   90.00
#
_symmetry.space_group_name_H-M   'P 1'
#
loop_
_entity.id
_entity.type
_entity.pdbx_description
1 polymer ?
#
loop_
_entity_poly.entity_id
_entity_poly.type
_entity_poly.pdbx_seq_one_letter_code
_entity_poly.pdbx_strand_id
1 'polypeptide(L)'
;MPKLRKLFLASSKESEELAKLLAKDGTQWKFNPFAAPHFGGKWEAGVKSVKTHLNKVVGDQQLTYEEMNTLLIQIEAVLNSRPLCPQSEDPTNISALTPGHFLIGQALTTIPEPSLDGVKVSHLSRWQLLRKMLEDFWKQWSRDCLQRYLAVYKWNNAVPSIKEGSLVLVVDERYPPVKWPLGRVVKTHPGQEGHTRVVT
;
A
#
# COMPACT_ATOMS: atom_id res chain seq x y z
N MET A 1 23.98 -15.03 15.79
CA MET A 1 24.27 -14.06 14.71
C MET A 1 25.71 -13.96 14.21
N PRO A 2 26.82 -14.35 14.91
CA PRO A 2 28.07 -14.62 14.20
C PRO A 2 27.84 -15.70 13.13
N LYS A 3 26.86 -16.57 13.36
CA LYS A 3 26.33 -17.57 12.44
C LYS A 3 25.59 -17.02 11.21
N LEU A 4 24.89 -15.87 11.28
CA LEU A 4 24.12 -15.34 10.14
C LEU A 4 25.00 -14.45 9.23
N ARG A 5 25.93 -13.70 9.83
CA ARG A 5 27.08 -13.10 9.12
C ARG A 5 27.99 -14.18 8.54
N LYS A 6 28.25 -15.28 9.26
CA LYS A 6 28.93 -16.47 8.70
C LYS A 6 28.12 -17.18 7.63
N LEU A 7 26.80 -17.23 7.68
CA LEU A 7 25.96 -17.86 6.63
C LEU A 7 25.86 -16.97 5.39
N PHE A 8 25.92 -15.64 5.56
CA PHE A 8 26.01 -14.68 4.47
C PHE A 8 27.43 -14.60 3.88
N LEU A 9 28.48 -14.77 4.69
CA LEU A 9 29.86 -14.93 4.22
C LEU A 9 30.15 -16.34 3.69
N ALA A 10 29.41 -17.34 4.16
CA ALA A 10 29.34 -18.67 3.56
C ALA A 10 28.23 -18.74 2.50
N SER A 11 27.78 -17.58 1.99
CA SER A 11 26.80 -17.56 0.92
C SER A 11 27.35 -18.34 -0.26
N SER A 12 26.45 -18.97 -1.00
CA SER A 12 26.78 -19.64 -2.25
C SER A 12 27.54 -18.67 -3.18
N LYS A 13 28.42 -19.21 -4.05
CA LYS A 13 29.25 -18.40 -4.98
C LYS A 13 28.46 -17.31 -5.70
N GLU A 14 27.19 -17.59 -6.02
CA GLU A 14 26.28 -16.67 -6.69
C GLU A 14 26.08 -15.36 -5.92
N SER A 15 26.01 -15.39 -4.58
CA SER A 15 25.80 -14.19 -3.76
C SER A 15 27.04 -13.29 -3.69
N GLU A 16 28.24 -13.87 -3.68
CA GLU A 16 29.48 -13.10 -3.82
C GLU A 16 29.61 -12.48 -5.21
N GLU A 17 29.24 -13.21 -6.25
CA GLU A 17 29.20 -12.70 -7.63
C GLU A 17 28.19 -11.56 -7.77
N LEU A 18 26.98 -11.71 -7.23
CA LEU A 18 25.95 -10.68 -7.20
C LEU A 18 26.42 -9.43 -6.45
N ALA A 19 27.04 -9.59 -5.28
CA ALA A 19 27.55 -8.47 -4.51
C ALA A 19 28.65 -7.71 -5.28
N LYS A 20 29.55 -8.43 -5.96
CA LYS A 20 30.60 -7.83 -6.81
C LYS A 20 30.01 -7.11 -8.02
N LEU A 21 29.01 -7.70 -8.69
CA LEU A 21 28.32 -7.08 -9.83
C LEU A 21 27.62 -5.79 -9.39
N LEU A 22 26.79 -5.85 -8.35
CA LEU A 22 26.04 -4.69 -7.87
C LEU A 22 26.95 -3.58 -7.29
N ALA A 23 28.11 -3.94 -6.74
CA ALA A 23 29.10 -2.97 -6.30
C ALA A 23 29.71 -2.19 -7.48
N LYS A 24 29.86 -2.81 -8.67
CA LYS A 24 30.28 -2.08 -9.89
C LYS A 24 29.28 -1.01 -10.29
N ASP A 25 28.00 -1.23 -10.01
CA ASP A 25 26.92 -0.27 -10.26
C ASP A 25 26.76 0.75 -9.11
N GLY A 26 27.72 0.81 -8.18
CA GLY A 26 27.71 1.75 -7.06
C GLY A 26 26.76 1.38 -5.91
N THR A 27 26.22 0.15 -5.91
CA THR A 27 25.30 -0.31 -4.85
C THR A 27 26.05 -0.58 -3.56
N GLN A 28 25.62 0.06 -2.47
CA GLN A 28 26.16 -0.15 -1.12
C GLN A 28 25.27 -1.07 -0.29
N TRP A 29 25.82 -2.19 0.16
CA TRP A 29 25.13 -3.11 1.06
C TRP A 29 25.13 -2.59 2.50
N LYS A 30 23.95 -2.37 3.07
CA LYS A 30 23.75 -1.95 4.47
C LYS A 30 22.95 -3.00 5.23
N PHE A 31 23.49 -3.45 6.36
CA PHE A 31 22.83 -4.43 7.23
C PHE A 31 22.28 -3.74 8.47
N ASN A 32 21.14 -4.21 8.95
CA ASN A 32 20.59 -3.74 10.22
C ASN A 32 21.57 -4.06 11.36
N PRO A 33 21.75 -3.14 12.33
CA PRO A 33 22.56 -3.40 13.51
C PRO A 33 22.08 -4.63 14.28
N PHE A 34 23.01 -5.33 14.94
CA PHE A 34 22.67 -6.49 15.77
C PHE A 34 21.66 -6.11 16.86
N ALA A 35 20.70 -7.00 17.13
CA ALA A 35 19.65 -6.81 18.14
C ALA A 35 18.78 -5.56 17.94
N ALA A 36 18.77 -4.96 16.75
CA ALA A 36 17.99 -3.78 16.42
C ALA A 36 16.96 -4.04 15.30
N PRO A 37 16.02 -5.02 15.47
CA PRO A 37 15.04 -5.37 14.44
C PRO A 37 14.13 -4.20 14.06
N HIS A 38 13.98 -3.21 14.95
CA HIS A 38 13.22 -1.99 14.68
C HIS A 38 13.77 -1.18 13.50
N PHE A 39 15.05 -1.30 13.12
CA PHE A 39 15.61 -0.68 11.92
C PHE A 39 14.96 -1.21 10.62
N GLY A 40 14.50 -2.46 10.62
CA GLY A 40 13.75 -3.05 9.51
C GLY A 40 12.23 -2.97 9.66
N GLY A 41 11.73 -2.50 10.80
CA GLY A 41 10.33 -2.68 11.17
C GLY A 41 9.32 -2.11 10.17
N LYS A 42 9.64 -1.02 9.47
CA LYS A 42 8.73 -0.42 8.48
C LYS A 42 8.49 -1.35 7.27
N TRP A 43 9.56 -1.88 6.67
CA TRP A 43 9.40 -2.77 5.51
C TRP A 43 8.91 -4.16 5.93
N GLU A 44 9.32 -4.67 7.10
CA GLU A 44 8.81 -5.92 7.65
C GLU A 44 7.31 -5.86 7.94
N ALA A 45 6.82 -4.75 8.50
CA ALA A 45 5.39 -4.52 8.71
C ALA A 45 4.62 -4.46 7.38
N GLY A 46 5.21 -3.82 6.36
CA GLY A 46 4.68 -3.82 5.00
C GLY A 46 4.53 -5.24 4.45
N VAL A 47 5.62 -6.02 4.46
CA VAL A 47 5.64 -7.41 3.99
C VAL A 47 4.63 -8.28 4.76
N LYS A 48 4.58 -8.16 6.08
CA LYS A 48 3.61 -8.87 6.92
C LYS A 48 2.17 -8.51 6.53
N SER A 49 1.91 -7.22 6.31
CA SER A 49 0.59 -6.75 5.88
C SER A 49 0.18 -7.37 4.56
N VAL A 50 1.05 -7.33 3.54
CA VAL A 50 0.76 -7.89 2.21
C VAL A 50 0.51 -9.39 2.30
N LYS A 51 1.39 -10.15 2.94
CA LYS A 51 1.24 -11.61 3.09
C LYS A 51 -0.05 -11.98 3.82
N THR A 52 -0.40 -11.24 4.88
CA THR A 52 -1.63 -11.49 5.64
C THR A 52 -2.88 -11.33 4.77
N HIS A 53 -2.94 -10.29 3.94
CA HIS A 53 -4.08 -10.03 3.06
C HIS A 53 -4.10 -10.99 1.87
N LEU A 54 -2.94 -11.24 1.27
CA LEU A 54 -2.79 -12.20 0.17
C LEU A 54 -3.26 -13.59 0.57
N ASN A 55 -2.82 -14.11 1.73
CA ASN A 55 -3.21 -15.42 2.21
C ASN A 55 -4.73 -15.54 2.44
N LYS A 56 -5.37 -14.48 2.95
CA LYS A 56 -6.82 -14.46 3.15
C LYS A 56 -7.60 -14.48 1.84
N VAL A 57 -7.09 -13.78 0.84
CA VAL A 57 -7.74 -13.61 -0.47
C VAL A 57 -7.55 -14.85 -1.34
N VAL A 58 -6.36 -15.43 -1.36
CA VAL A 58 -6.08 -16.66 -2.11
C VAL A 58 -6.79 -17.85 -1.45
N GLY A 59 -6.76 -17.93 -0.11
CA GLY A 59 -7.38 -19.04 0.61
C GLY A 59 -6.88 -20.39 0.11
N ASP A 60 -7.82 -21.28 -0.20
CA ASP A 60 -7.54 -22.64 -0.70
C ASP A 60 -7.48 -22.73 -2.24
N GLN A 61 -7.53 -21.60 -2.95
CA GLN A 61 -7.50 -21.60 -4.41
C GLN A 61 -6.12 -21.98 -4.94
N GLN A 62 -6.08 -22.94 -5.87
CA GLN A 62 -4.87 -23.28 -6.59
C GLN A 62 -4.65 -22.29 -7.75
N LEU A 63 -3.55 -21.55 -7.66
CA LEU A 63 -3.08 -20.63 -8.70
C LEU A 63 -1.86 -21.24 -9.39
N THR A 64 -1.82 -21.14 -10.71
CA THR A 64 -0.61 -21.38 -11.48
C THR A 64 0.43 -20.30 -11.17
N TYR A 65 1.67 -20.53 -11.59
CA TYR A 65 2.74 -19.54 -11.46
C TYR A 65 2.35 -18.20 -12.09
N GLU A 66 1.84 -18.21 -13.33
CA GLU A 66 1.47 -16.99 -14.05
C GLU A 66 0.33 -16.23 -13.38
N GLU A 67 -0.63 -16.97 -12.80
CA GLU A 67 -1.75 -16.38 -12.09
C GLU A 67 -1.33 -15.74 -10.77
N MET A 68 -0.45 -16.41 -10.00
CA MET A 68 0.13 -15.82 -8.79
C MET A 68 1.00 -14.60 -9.11
N ASN A 69 1.84 -14.69 -10.14
CA ASN A 69 2.68 -13.59 -10.59
C ASN A 69 1.84 -12.39 -11.01
N THR A 70 0.80 -12.62 -11.82
CA THR A 70 -0.15 -11.58 -12.24
C THR A 70 -0.83 -10.92 -11.05
N LEU A 71 -1.34 -11.72 -10.10
CA LEU A 71 -1.98 -11.20 -8.89
C LEU A 71 -1.03 -10.35 -8.05
N LEU A 72 0.21 -10.79 -7.88
CA LEU A 72 1.24 -10.06 -7.13
C LEU A 72 1.59 -8.71 -7.78
N ILE A 73 1.72 -8.67 -9.11
CA ILE A 73 1.96 -7.43 -9.87
C ILE A 73 0.77 -6.47 -9.72
N GLN A 74 -0.46 -6.97 -9.79
CA GLN A 74 -1.64 -6.14 -9.57
C GLN A 74 -1.73 -5.62 -8.13
N ILE A 75 -1.38 -6.44 -7.15
CA ILE A 75 -1.28 -6.03 -5.75
C ILE A 75 -0.19 -4.96 -5.58
N GLU A 76 0.97 -5.13 -6.20
CA GLU A 76 2.02 -4.11 -6.20
C GLU A 76 1.49 -2.76 -6.72
N ALA A 77 0.74 -2.77 -7.82
CA ALA A 77 0.09 -1.59 -8.34
C ALA A 77 -0.87 -0.94 -7.32
N VAL A 78 -1.69 -1.74 -6.62
CA VAL A 78 -2.55 -1.28 -5.52
C VAL A 78 -1.75 -0.62 -4.40
N LEU A 79 -0.67 -1.24 -3.95
CA LEU A 79 0.14 -0.72 -2.86
C LEU A 79 0.79 0.61 -3.24
N ASN A 80 1.27 0.70 -4.49
CA ASN A 80 2.00 1.86 -5.00
C ASN A 80 1.10 2.99 -5.50
N SER A 81 -0.22 2.78 -5.61
CA SER A 81 -1.17 3.84 -5.90
C SER A 81 -1.63 4.61 -4.65
N ARG A 82 -1.23 4.18 -3.44
CA ARG A 82 -1.67 4.80 -2.19
C ARG A 82 -1.29 6.30 -2.12
N PRO A 83 -2.22 7.19 -1.74
CA PRO A 83 -1.93 8.60 -1.51
C PRO A 83 -0.96 8.77 -0.33
N LEU A 84 0.04 9.66 -0.50
CA LEU A 84 1.00 10.05 0.53
C LEU A 84 0.74 11.46 1.03
N CYS A 85 0.60 12.41 0.11
CA CYS A 85 0.37 13.83 0.41
C CYS A 85 -0.20 14.56 -0.83
N PRO A 86 -0.75 15.77 -0.68
CA PRO A 86 -1.17 16.58 -1.82
C PRO A 86 -0.02 16.83 -2.79
N GLN A 87 -0.28 16.77 -4.09
CA GLN A 87 0.73 17.07 -5.11
C GLN A 87 0.96 18.58 -5.30
N SER A 88 -0.05 19.39 -5.02
CA SER A 88 -0.02 20.85 -5.17
C SER A 88 -0.80 21.53 -4.04
N GLU A 89 -0.41 22.76 -3.74
CA GLU A 89 -1.18 23.65 -2.85
C GLU A 89 -2.39 24.28 -3.55
N ASP A 90 -2.45 24.21 -4.90
CA ASP A 90 -3.58 24.72 -5.69
C ASP A 90 -4.91 24.08 -5.23
N PRO A 91 -5.87 24.88 -4.75
CA PRO A 91 -7.16 24.39 -4.25
C PRO A 91 -7.99 23.65 -5.31
N THR A 92 -7.78 23.92 -6.60
CA THR A 92 -8.48 23.22 -7.70
C THR A 92 -7.90 21.84 -8.01
N ASN A 93 -6.65 21.59 -7.61
CA ASN A 93 -5.97 20.34 -7.84
C ASN A 93 -6.25 19.33 -6.71
N ILE A 94 -6.95 18.25 -7.04
CA ILE A 94 -7.32 17.18 -6.10
C ILE A 94 -6.40 15.95 -6.19
N SER A 95 -5.24 16.05 -6.84
CA SER A 95 -4.28 14.95 -6.97
C SER A 95 -3.37 14.82 -5.74
N ALA A 96 -2.96 13.58 -5.48
CA ALA A 96 -2.01 13.24 -4.44
C ALA A 96 -0.77 12.57 -5.02
N LEU A 97 0.39 12.87 -4.44
CA LEU A 97 1.60 12.09 -4.66
C LEU A 97 1.41 10.68 -4.13
N THR A 98 1.93 9.72 -4.89
CA THR A 98 1.86 8.28 -4.57
C THR A 98 3.26 7.68 -4.75
N PRO A 99 3.56 6.52 -4.15
CA PRO A 99 4.82 5.82 -4.42
C PRO A 99 5.07 5.57 -5.92
N GLY A 100 4.02 5.30 -6.70
CA GLY A 100 4.11 5.15 -8.15
C GLY A 100 4.77 6.34 -8.86
N HIS A 101 4.50 7.57 -8.40
CA HIS A 101 5.14 8.76 -8.96
C HIS A 101 6.67 8.75 -8.80
N PHE A 102 7.17 8.20 -7.70
CA PHE A 102 8.61 8.09 -7.46
C PHE A 102 9.25 6.91 -8.22
N LEU A 103 8.48 5.85 -8.47
CA LEU A 103 8.98 4.65 -9.14
C LEU A 103 8.98 4.77 -10.67
N ILE A 104 7.91 5.32 -11.25
CA ILE A 104 7.69 5.36 -12.71
C ILE A 104 7.33 6.75 -13.23
N GLY A 105 7.31 7.77 -12.37
CA GLY A 105 7.00 9.16 -12.77
C GLY A 105 5.50 9.50 -12.83
N GLN A 106 4.60 8.55 -12.58
CA GLN A 106 3.15 8.78 -12.65
C GLN A 106 2.35 7.90 -11.68
N ALA A 107 1.08 8.27 -11.44
CA ALA A 107 0.15 7.43 -10.70
C ALA A 107 -0.10 6.12 -11.45
N LEU A 108 -0.04 5.00 -10.73
CA LEU A 108 -0.50 3.72 -11.26
C LEU A 108 -2.02 3.76 -11.33
N THR A 109 -2.59 3.45 -12.50
CA THR A 109 -4.02 3.43 -12.76
C THR A 109 -4.42 2.06 -13.29
N THR A 110 -5.61 1.58 -12.92
CA THR A 110 -6.21 0.36 -13.47
C THR A 110 -7.44 0.72 -14.30
N ILE A 111 -7.77 -0.15 -15.27
CA ILE A 111 -9.01 -0.02 -16.03
C ILE A 111 -10.16 -0.35 -15.07
N PRO A 112 -11.20 0.51 -14.94
CA PRO A 112 -12.37 0.19 -14.14
C PRO A 112 -13.10 -1.00 -14.75
N GLU A 113 -13.27 -2.07 -13.96
CA GLU A 113 -14.02 -3.25 -14.36
C GLU A 113 -15.25 -3.42 -13.45
N PRO A 114 -16.35 -4.01 -13.93
CA PRO A 114 -17.54 -4.24 -13.11
C PRO A 114 -17.21 -5.17 -11.95
N SER A 115 -17.70 -4.82 -10.76
CA SER A 115 -17.47 -5.66 -9.57
C SER A 115 -18.07 -7.05 -9.75
N LEU A 116 -17.34 -8.04 -9.25
CA LEU A 116 -17.77 -9.45 -9.23
C LEU A 116 -18.42 -9.83 -7.88
N ASP A 117 -18.82 -8.85 -7.09
CA ASP A 117 -19.53 -9.06 -5.84
C ASP A 117 -20.82 -9.86 -6.04
N GLY A 118 -21.04 -10.85 -5.18
CA GLY A 118 -22.22 -11.73 -5.23
C GLY A 118 -22.15 -12.83 -6.29
N VAL A 119 -21.15 -12.82 -7.20
CA VAL A 119 -20.96 -13.91 -8.16
C VAL A 119 -20.30 -15.10 -7.46
N LYS A 120 -20.87 -16.30 -7.65
CA LYS A 120 -20.28 -17.53 -7.12
C LYS A 120 -18.92 -17.78 -7.77
N VAL A 121 -17.91 -18.09 -6.96
CA VAL A 121 -16.54 -18.38 -7.41
C VAL A 121 -16.51 -19.47 -8.49
N SER A 122 -17.39 -20.48 -8.38
CA SER A 122 -17.51 -21.57 -9.36
C SER A 122 -17.94 -21.12 -10.77
N HIS A 123 -18.49 -19.92 -10.92
CA HIS A 123 -18.93 -19.38 -12.21
C HIS A 123 -17.92 -18.40 -12.82
N LEU A 124 -16.80 -18.14 -12.12
CA LEU A 124 -15.78 -17.22 -12.59
C LEU A 124 -14.81 -17.93 -13.53
N SER A 125 -14.48 -17.26 -14.64
CA SER A 125 -13.29 -17.60 -15.41
C SER A 125 -12.03 -17.39 -14.57
N ARG A 126 -10.89 -17.95 -15.00
CA ARG A 126 -9.61 -17.76 -14.31
C ARG A 126 -9.21 -16.28 -14.20
N TRP A 127 -9.46 -15.50 -15.24
CA TRP A 127 -9.26 -14.05 -15.20
C TRP A 127 -10.19 -13.37 -14.18
N GLN A 128 -11.48 -13.71 -14.18
CA GLN A 128 -12.44 -13.15 -13.24
C GLN A 128 -12.11 -13.53 -11.79
N LEU A 129 -11.57 -14.73 -11.55
CA LEU A 129 -11.09 -15.15 -10.24
C LEU A 129 -9.97 -14.23 -9.73
N LEU A 130 -8.96 -13.95 -10.56
CA LEU A 130 -7.86 -13.05 -10.20
C LEU A 130 -8.34 -11.63 -9.93
N ARG A 131 -9.25 -11.12 -10.76
CA ARG A 131 -9.87 -9.80 -10.52
C ARG A 131 -10.62 -9.76 -9.20
N LYS A 132 -11.43 -10.79 -8.92
CA LYS A 132 -12.15 -10.89 -7.65
C LYS A 132 -11.17 -10.92 -6.47
N MET A 133 -10.09 -11.67 -6.58
CA MET A 133 -9.03 -11.68 -5.56
C MET A 133 -8.43 -10.29 -5.35
N LEU A 134 -8.13 -9.56 -6.43
CA LEU A 134 -7.63 -8.19 -6.34
C LEU A 134 -8.63 -7.23 -5.68
N GLU A 135 -9.92 -7.33 -6.02
CA GLU A 135 -11.00 -6.55 -5.40
C GLU A 135 -11.11 -6.84 -3.89
N ASP A 136 -11.10 -8.11 -3.51
CA ASP A 136 -11.17 -8.54 -2.11
C ASP A 136 -9.90 -8.10 -1.34
N PHE A 137 -8.72 -8.18 -1.96
CA PHE A 137 -7.48 -7.65 -1.41
C PHE A 137 -7.58 -6.15 -1.18
N TRP A 138 -8.00 -5.40 -2.20
CA TRP A 138 -8.15 -3.95 -2.14
C TRP A 138 -9.08 -3.53 -1.00
N LYS A 139 -10.28 -4.11 -0.92
CA LYS A 139 -11.27 -3.77 0.12
C LYS A 139 -10.70 -3.94 1.53
N GLN A 140 -10.08 -5.09 1.80
CA GLN A 140 -9.54 -5.36 3.13
C GLN A 140 -8.28 -4.53 3.41
N TRP A 141 -7.34 -4.47 2.46
CA TRP A 141 -6.06 -3.82 2.68
C TRP A 141 -6.17 -2.29 2.73
N SER A 142 -6.97 -1.68 1.85
CA SER A 142 -7.17 -0.22 1.85
C SER A 142 -7.79 0.24 3.17
N ARG A 143 -8.78 -0.49 3.69
CA ARG A 143 -9.38 -0.24 5.00
C ARG A 143 -8.36 -0.31 6.14
N ASP A 144 -7.56 -1.38 6.19
CA ASP A 144 -6.51 -1.54 7.19
C ASP A 144 -5.42 -0.46 7.06
N CYS A 145 -5.09 -0.06 5.82
CA CYS A 145 -4.14 1.01 5.52
C CYS A 145 -4.65 2.37 6.05
N LEU A 146 -5.93 2.69 5.81
CA LEU A 146 -6.58 3.90 6.31
C LEU A 146 -6.63 3.95 7.83
N GLN A 147 -6.96 2.82 8.47
CA GLN A 147 -6.91 2.71 9.93
C GLN A 147 -5.50 3.01 10.46
N ARG A 148 -4.45 2.59 9.75
CA ARG A 148 -3.08 2.93 10.14
C ARG A 148 -2.78 4.41 9.96
N TYR A 149 -3.21 5.06 8.86
CA TYR A 149 -3.08 6.51 8.71
C TYR A 149 -3.73 7.27 9.88
N LEU A 150 -4.86 6.79 10.39
CA LEU A 150 -5.54 7.35 11.56
C LEU A 150 -4.90 6.94 12.90
N ALA A 151 -4.23 5.78 12.97
CA ALA A 151 -3.67 5.25 14.21
C ALA A 151 -2.28 5.78 14.57
N VAL A 152 -1.55 6.44 13.65
CA VAL A 152 -0.25 7.08 13.94
C VAL A 152 -0.34 8.12 15.08
N TYR A 153 -1.55 8.55 15.46
CA TYR A 153 -1.80 9.61 16.43
C TYR A 153 -1.97 9.18 17.90
N LYS A 154 -1.66 7.93 18.26
CA LYS A 154 -1.91 7.42 19.64
C LYS A 154 -0.98 7.96 20.74
N TRP A 155 -0.06 8.88 20.46
CA TRP A 155 0.82 9.46 21.49
C TRP A 155 0.78 11.00 21.50
N ASN A 156 -0.07 11.54 22.38
CA ASN A 156 0.06 12.78 23.17
C ASN A 156 0.13 14.19 22.56
N ASN A 157 -0.30 14.45 21.32
CA ASN A 157 -0.49 15.85 20.88
C ASN A 157 -1.86 16.08 20.25
N ALA A 158 -2.50 17.20 20.61
CA ALA A 158 -3.71 17.68 19.96
C ALA A 158 -3.41 17.90 18.46
N VAL A 159 -4.09 17.14 17.60
CA VAL A 159 -3.95 17.29 16.15
C VAL A 159 -4.70 18.56 15.73
N PRO A 160 -4.12 19.40 14.86
CA PRO A 160 -4.84 20.53 14.29
C PRO A 160 -6.14 20.05 13.63
N SER A 161 -7.25 20.74 13.91
CA SER A 161 -8.52 20.46 13.26
C SER A 161 -8.37 20.56 11.74
N ILE A 162 -9.09 19.72 11.00
CA ILE A 162 -9.17 19.80 9.53
C ILE A 162 -9.58 21.24 9.14
N LYS A 163 -8.89 21.80 8.15
CA LYS A 163 -9.10 23.17 7.68
C LYS A 163 -9.73 23.20 6.29
N GLU A 164 -10.38 24.30 5.96
CA GLU A 164 -10.77 24.61 4.58
C GLU A 164 -9.54 24.58 3.66
N GLY A 165 -9.70 24.02 2.47
CA GLY A 165 -8.62 23.73 1.52
C GLY A 165 -7.83 22.45 1.82
N SER A 166 -8.08 21.73 2.90
CA SER A 166 -7.39 20.45 3.16
C SER A 166 -7.81 19.39 2.14
N LEU A 167 -6.84 18.71 1.53
CA LEU A 167 -7.09 17.50 0.74
C LEU A 167 -7.32 16.33 1.70
N VAL A 168 -8.43 15.62 1.52
CA VAL A 168 -8.85 14.52 2.38
C VAL A 168 -9.13 13.28 1.54
N LEU A 169 -8.97 12.12 2.16
CA LEU A 169 -9.32 10.83 1.57
C LEU A 169 -10.72 10.45 2.04
N VAL A 170 -11.62 10.17 1.10
CA VAL A 170 -13.00 9.78 1.39
C VAL A 170 -13.06 8.28 1.60
N VAL A 171 -13.65 7.82 2.70
CA VAL A 171 -13.81 6.38 2.91
C VAL A 171 -15.07 5.93 2.15
N ASP A 172 -14.88 5.29 1.00
CA ASP A 172 -15.97 4.72 0.20
C ASP A 172 -15.52 3.38 -0.43
N GLU A 173 -16.12 2.29 0.05
CA GLU A 173 -15.78 0.91 -0.36
C GLU A 173 -16.25 0.57 -1.79
N ARG A 174 -17.01 1.45 -2.45
CA ARG A 174 -17.51 1.24 -3.82
C ARG A 174 -16.47 1.53 -4.90
N TYR A 175 -15.37 2.18 -4.54
CA TYR A 175 -14.33 2.53 -5.52
C TYR A 175 -13.51 1.29 -5.90
N PRO A 176 -13.20 1.12 -7.21
CA PRO A 176 -12.43 -0.02 -7.69
C PRO A 176 -10.99 0.02 -7.16
N PRO A 177 -10.26 -1.11 -7.24
CA PRO A 177 -8.84 -1.17 -6.89
C PRO A 177 -8.06 -0.02 -7.51
N VAL A 178 -7.03 0.44 -6.78
CA VAL A 178 -6.13 1.54 -7.19
C VAL A 178 -6.77 2.94 -7.14
N LYS A 179 -8.10 3.06 -7.09
CA LYS A 179 -8.80 4.34 -7.10
C LYS A 179 -9.12 4.83 -5.69
N TRP A 180 -8.37 5.83 -5.25
CA TRP A 180 -8.59 6.49 -3.96
C TRP A 180 -9.45 7.73 -4.16
N PRO A 181 -10.68 7.79 -3.62
CA PRO A 181 -11.49 8.99 -3.73
C PRO A 181 -10.89 10.08 -2.84
N LEU A 182 -10.49 11.17 -3.50
CA LEU A 182 -9.95 12.35 -2.86
C LEU A 182 -10.98 13.47 -2.94
N GLY A 183 -11.09 14.23 -1.86
CA GLY A 183 -11.95 15.40 -1.76
C GLY A 183 -11.18 16.58 -1.20
N ARG A 184 -11.70 17.78 -1.41
CA ARG A 184 -11.16 19.00 -0.80
C ARG A 184 -12.22 19.61 0.09
N VAL A 185 -11.82 19.96 1.30
CA VAL A 185 -12.71 20.61 2.26
C VAL A 185 -12.99 22.01 1.78
N VAL A 186 -14.24 22.28 1.42
CA VAL A 186 -14.75 23.60 1.07
C VAL A 186 -15.11 24.38 2.33
N LYS A 187 -15.73 23.72 3.31
CA LYS A 187 -16.17 24.37 4.55
C LYS A 187 -16.04 23.47 5.77
N THR A 188 -15.68 24.07 6.90
CA THR A 188 -15.62 23.37 8.19
C THR A 188 -16.81 23.74 9.08
N HIS A 189 -17.38 22.75 9.78
CA HIS A 189 -18.48 22.94 10.72
C HIS A 189 -18.04 22.47 12.12
N PRO A 190 -17.48 23.37 12.95
CA PRO A 190 -17.04 23.04 14.30
C PRO A 190 -18.23 22.80 15.25
N GLY A 191 -18.10 21.83 16.14
CA GLY A 191 -19.06 21.59 17.21
C GLY A 191 -18.95 22.62 18.36
N GLN A 192 -19.76 22.45 19.39
CA GLN A 192 -19.76 23.32 20.58
C GLN A 192 -18.40 23.38 21.30
N GLU A 193 -17.60 22.32 21.18
CA GLU A 193 -16.24 22.21 21.74
C GLU A 193 -15.14 22.80 20.82
N GLY A 194 -15.50 23.40 19.68
CA GLY A 194 -14.56 24.01 18.73
C GLY A 194 -13.84 23.02 17.79
N HIS A 195 -14.08 21.71 17.93
CA HIS A 195 -13.52 20.68 17.05
C HIS A 195 -14.36 20.47 15.78
N THR A 196 -13.71 20.44 14.61
CA THR A 196 -14.38 20.13 13.33
C THR A 196 -14.67 18.64 13.23
N ARG A 197 -15.95 18.27 13.30
CA ARG A 197 -16.41 16.88 13.11
C ARG A 197 -17.14 16.67 11.78
N VAL A 198 -17.56 17.76 11.16
CA VAL A 198 -18.30 17.76 9.89
C VAL A 198 -17.64 18.76 8.94
N VAL A 199 -17.50 18.34 7.68
CA VAL A 199 -16.93 19.14 6.59
C VAL A 199 -17.80 19.01 5.35
N THR A 200 -17.80 20.05 4.52
CA THR A 200 -18.37 20.05 3.17
C THR A 200 -17.24 20.24 2.18
#